data_AF-A0A0A2KQB9-F1
#
_entry.id   AF-A0A0A2KQB9-F1
#
_cell.length_a   1.000
_cell.length_b   1.000
_cell.length_c   1.000
_cell.angle_alpha   90.00
_cell.angle_beta   90.00
_cell.angle_gamma   90.00
#
_symmetry.space_group_name_H-M   'P 1'
#
loop_
_entity.id
_entity.type
_entity.pdbx_description
1 polymer ?
#
loop_
_entity_poly.entity_id
_entity_poly.type
_entity_poly.pdbx_seq_one_letter_code
_entity_poly.pdbx_strand_id
1 'polypeptide(L)'
;MAFEKPLSNNKRCIRGYEFQWTENHLTAEQLMPLRRQADDLGLAVVERLLAIVAAEKREKGGATRPDLYTVLQENYSNDTILRQFWEEIHSAPDWVDWEEIERGQAFLYRYLAPNITGIVLQGCLGENATTTGTAEVFIRTGGFNVPVLPKRFLETFQWHIQATQSLKSIQPGGDGHISTVRVRLLHAMVRHRILKIVEQNPEYYDFEEYGTPAE
;
A
#
# COMPACT_ATOMS: atom_id res chain seq x y z
N MET A 1 -9.21 -49.86 10.15
CA MET A 1 -8.37 -48.76 10.65
C MET A 1 -9.23 -47.51 10.67
N ALA A 2 -9.61 -47.08 11.87
CA ALA A 2 -10.40 -45.88 12.06
C ALA A 2 -9.51 -44.66 11.78
N PHE A 3 -9.96 -43.77 10.90
CA PHE A 3 -9.39 -42.44 10.81
C PHE A 3 -9.71 -41.73 12.13
N GLU A 4 -8.72 -41.52 12.96
CA GLU A 4 -8.83 -40.65 14.12
C GLU A 4 -9.28 -39.26 13.63
N LYS A 5 -10.47 -38.84 14.08
CA LYS A 5 -10.92 -37.46 13.89
C LYS A 5 -10.00 -36.54 14.69
N PRO A 6 -9.39 -35.49 14.09
CA PRO A 6 -8.86 -34.43 14.90
C PRO A 6 -10.04 -33.66 15.51
N LEU A 7 -10.13 -33.67 16.84
CA LEU A 7 -11.00 -32.77 17.60
C LEU A 7 -10.52 -31.33 17.40
N SER A 8 -11.32 -30.46 16.77
CA SER A 8 -11.17 -29.00 16.91
C SER A 8 -12.37 -28.26 16.31
N ASN A 9 -13.32 -27.88 17.15
CA ASN A 9 -14.45 -27.03 16.79
C ASN A 9 -14.00 -25.55 16.68
N ASN A 10 -13.06 -25.24 15.77
CA ASN A 10 -12.49 -23.88 15.61
C ASN A 10 -13.38 -22.96 14.75
N LYS A 11 -14.70 -23.05 14.94
CA LYS A 11 -15.67 -22.16 14.30
C LYS A 11 -15.71 -20.85 15.07
N ARG A 12 -15.60 -19.73 14.35
CA ARG A 12 -15.78 -18.39 14.92
C ARG A 12 -17.05 -17.76 14.38
N CYS A 13 -17.76 -17.02 15.23
CA CYS A 13 -18.94 -16.26 14.86
C CYS A 13 -18.64 -14.77 15.07
N ILE A 14 -18.70 -13.98 14.00
CA ILE A 14 -18.54 -12.53 14.04
C ILE A 14 -19.76 -11.91 13.36
N ARG A 15 -20.49 -11.06 14.09
CA ARG A 15 -21.69 -10.36 13.58
C ARG A 15 -22.72 -11.30 12.91
N GLY A 16 -22.87 -12.51 13.45
CA GLY A 16 -23.82 -13.51 12.95
C GLY A 16 -23.31 -14.35 11.77
N TYR A 17 -22.08 -14.13 11.30
CA TYR A 17 -21.44 -14.94 10.28
C TYR A 17 -20.51 -15.98 10.92
N GLU A 18 -20.76 -17.26 10.63
CA GLU A 18 -19.93 -18.37 11.08
C GLU A 18 -18.93 -18.78 10.01
N PHE A 19 -17.66 -18.91 10.40
CA PHE A 19 -16.61 -19.41 9.52
C PHE A 19 -15.62 -20.30 10.27
N GLN A 20 -14.92 -21.14 9.52
CA GLN A 20 -13.90 -22.03 10.06
C GLN A 20 -12.55 -21.31 10.10
N TRP A 21 -11.96 -21.24 11.28
CA TRP A 21 -10.61 -20.70 11.44
C TRP A 21 -9.59 -21.73 10.95
N THR A 22 -8.80 -21.35 9.95
CA THR A 22 -7.74 -22.18 9.36
C THR A 22 -6.36 -21.73 9.87
N GLU A 23 -5.32 -22.49 9.53
CA GLU A 23 -3.92 -22.15 9.83
C GLU A 23 -3.46 -20.83 9.20
N ASN A 24 -4.12 -20.37 8.13
CA ASN A 24 -3.82 -19.09 7.47
C ASN A 24 -4.45 -17.88 8.17
N HIS A 25 -5.32 -18.08 9.16
CA HIS A 25 -5.94 -16.99 9.90
C HIS A 25 -5.08 -16.62 11.12
N LEU A 26 -4.49 -15.42 11.08
CA LEU A 26 -3.66 -14.91 12.16
C LEU A 26 -4.51 -14.39 13.33
N THR A 27 -4.11 -14.71 14.55
CA THR A 27 -4.74 -14.18 15.77
C THR A 27 -4.35 -12.72 16.00
N ALA A 28 -5.10 -12.00 16.85
CA ALA A 28 -4.77 -10.63 17.21
C ALA A 28 -3.36 -10.51 17.83
N GLU A 29 -2.96 -11.49 18.64
CA GLU A 29 -1.62 -11.58 19.25
C GLU A 29 -0.52 -11.74 18.20
N GLN A 30 -0.80 -12.44 17.10
CA GLN A 30 0.13 -12.58 15.97
C GLN A 30 0.18 -11.34 15.08
N LEU A 31 -0.95 -10.62 14.94
CA LEU A 31 -1.06 -9.41 14.11
C LEU A 31 -0.50 -8.16 14.80
N MET A 32 -0.64 -8.03 16.13
CA MET A 32 -0.20 -6.84 16.87
C MET A 32 1.28 -6.47 16.64
N PRO A 33 2.24 -7.42 16.67
CA PRO A 33 3.64 -7.12 16.36
C PRO A 33 3.87 -6.65 14.92
N LEU A 34 3.02 -7.04 13.96
CA LEU A 34 3.16 -6.66 12.56
C LEU A 34 2.92 -5.16 12.33
N ARG A 35 2.19 -4.49 13.23
CA ARG A 35 2.01 -3.03 13.21
C ARG A 35 3.31 -2.23 13.35
N ARG A 36 4.38 -2.89 13.80
CA ARG A 36 5.72 -2.31 13.91
C ARG A 36 6.58 -2.58 12.67
N GLN A 37 6.08 -3.34 11.70
CA GLN A 37 6.76 -3.61 10.45
C GLN A 37 6.38 -2.56 9.42
N ALA A 38 7.33 -2.26 8.53
CA ALA A 38 7.20 -1.23 7.53
C ALA A 38 8.10 -1.52 6.33
N ASP A 39 7.83 -0.82 5.23
CA ASP A 39 8.68 -0.83 4.04
C ASP A 39 9.96 0.01 4.26
N ASP A 40 10.96 -0.61 4.90
CA ASP A 40 12.27 0.00 5.17
C ASP A 40 13.05 0.29 3.87
N LEU A 41 12.96 -0.61 2.89
CA LEU A 41 13.57 -0.41 1.59
C LEU A 41 12.94 0.79 0.86
N GLY A 42 11.61 0.88 0.86
CA GLY A 42 10.90 2.03 0.31
C GLY A 42 11.28 3.34 0.98
N LEU A 43 11.47 3.33 2.31
CA LEU A 43 11.93 4.50 3.06
C LEU A 43 13.33 4.94 2.61
N ALA A 44 14.29 4.01 2.55
CA ALA A 44 15.65 4.28 2.09
C ALA A 44 15.70 4.79 0.63
N VAL A 45 14.86 4.23 -0.23
CA VAL A 45 14.71 4.68 -1.63
C VAL A 45 14.20 6.12 -1.68
N VAL A 46 13.15 6.45 -0.93
CA VAL A 46 12.62 7.82 -0.90
C VAL A 46 13.67 8.82 -0.42
N GLU A 47 14.47 8.49 0.60
CA GLU A 47 15.56 9.35 1.05
C GLU A 47 16.58 9.65 -0.06
N ARG A 48 16.97 8.62 -0.83
CA ARG A 48 17.88 8.77 -1.98
C ARG A 48 17.26 9.60 -3.09
N LEU A 49 16.00 9.34 -3.46
CA LEU A 49 15.29 10.09 -4.50
C LEU A 49 15.12 11.56 -4.11
N LEU A 50 14.75 11.85 -2.86
CA LEU A 50 14.63 13.24 -2.38
C LEU A 50 15.98 13.97 -2.38
N ALA A 51 17.08 13.28 -2.07
CA ALA A 51 18.42 13.86 -2.16
C ALA A 51 18.81 14.22 -3.60
N ILE A 52 18.48 13.37 -4.59
CA ILE A 52 18.68 13.62 -6.02
C ILE A 52 17.86 14.85 -6.44
N VAL A 53 16.55 14.85 -6.14
CA VAL A 53 15.66 15.98 -6.47
C VAL A 53 16.15 17.29 -5.85
N ALA A 54 16.65 17.25 -4.61
CA ALA A 54 17.22 18.42 -3.95
C ALA A 54 18.51 18.93 -4.64
N ALA A 55 19.36 18.03 -5.13
CA ALA A 55 20.56 18.39 -5.89
C ALA A 55 20.20 19.04 -7.22
N GLU A 56 19.30 18.44 -8.00
CA GLU A 56 18.84 18.99 -9.27
C GLU A 56 18.17 20.35 -9.12
N LYS A 57 17.38 20.54 -8.06
CA LYS A 57 16.73 21.83 -7.78
C LYS A 57 17.76 22.92 -7.51
N ARG A 58 18.86 22.62 -6.83
CA ARG A 58 19.95 23.58 -6.57
C ARG A 58 20.66 23.98 -7.87
N GLU A 59 20.77 23.07 -8.83
CA GLU A 59 21.47 23.32 -10.09
C GLU A 59 20.58 24.01 -11.14
N LYS A 60 19.33 23.55 -11.31
CA LYS A 60 18.46 23.93 -12.43
C LYS A 60 17.33 24.90 -12.05
N GLY A 61 17.13 25.20 -10.76
CA GLY A 61 16.14 26.21 -10.31
C GLY A 61 14.66 25.87 -10.54
N GLY A 62 14.31 24.61 -10.75
CA GLY A 62 12.94 24.18 -11.08
C GLY A 62 11.89 24.37 -9.97
N ALA A 63 10.67 24.75 -10.36
CA ALA A 63 9.54 24.99 -9.44
C ALA A 63 8.66 23.75 -9.19
N THR A 64 8.58 22.82 -10.14
CA THR A 64 7.69 21.66 -10.07
C THR A 64 8.33 20.52 -9.28
N ARG A 65 7.58 19.87 -8.38
CA ARG A 65 8.02 18.62 -7.76
C ARG A 65 7.97 17.51 -8.80
N PRO A 66 9.11 16.86 -9.13
CA PRO A 66 9.13 15.78 -10.10
C PRO A 66 8.39 14.55 -9.56
N ASP A 67 7.87 13.71 -10.46
CA ASP A 67 7.33 12.40 -10.12
C ASP A 67 8.48 11.50 -9.65
N LEU A 68 8.41 10.98 -8.43
CA LEU A 68 9.46 10.14 -7.85
C LEU A 68 9.67 8.85 -8.63
N TYR A 69 8.63 8.32 -9.29
CA TYR A 69 8.80 7.16 -10.17
C TYR A 69 9.69 7.48 -11.37
N THR A 70 9.52 8.66 -11.99
CA THR A 70 10.38 9.10 -13.11
C THR A 70 11.82 9.28 -12.67
N VAL A 71 12.04 9.91 -11.50
CA VAL A 71 13.39 10.06 -10.94
C VAL A 71 14.03 8.69 -10.67
N LEU A 72 13.27 7.74 -10.12
CA LEU A 72 13.72 6.37 -9.91
C LEU A 72 14.11 5.70 -11.24
N GLN A 73 13.24 5.78 -12.25
CA GLN A 73 13.46 5.18 -13.56
C GLN A 73 14.72 5.71 -14.25
N GLU A 74 15.07 6.98 -14.03
CA GLU A 74 16.27 7.61 -14.60
C GLU A 74 17.56 7.31 -13.81
N ASN A 75 17.44 6.94 -12.53
CA ASN A 75 18.59 6.87 -11.61
C ASN A 75 18.82 5.51 -10.96
N TYR A 76 17.97 4.50 -11.19
CA TYR A 76 18.09 3.21 -10.51
C TYR A 76 19.45 2.53 -10.69
N SER A 77 20.12 2.73 -11.83
CA SER A 77 21.44 2.15 -12.09
C SER A 77 22.57 2.78 -11.25
N ASN A 78 22.38 4.01 -10.78
CA ASN A 78 23.43 4.84 -10.19
C ASN A 78 23.66 4.55 -8.70
N ASP A 79 22.72 3.88 -8.04
CA ASP A 79 22.76 3.58 -6.61
C ASP A 79 22.34 2.12 -6.37
N THR A 80 22.98 1.43 -5.43
CA THR A 80 22.72 0.01 -5.15
C THR A 80 21.35 -0.23 -4.53
N ILE A 81 20.87 0.66 -3.67
CA ILE A 81 19.55 0.57 -3.03
C ILE A 81 18.45 0.81 -4.06
N LEU A 82 18.61 1.83 -4.92
CA LEU A 82 17.66 2.10 -5.98
C LEU A 82 17.57 0.93 -6.96
N ARG A 83 18.71 0.30 -7.29
CA ARG A 83 18.75 -0.89 -8.13
C ARG A 83 18.06 -2.09 -7.49
N GLN A 84 18.34 -2.36 -6.22
CA GLN A 84 17.69 -3.45 -5.48
C GLN A 84 16.16 -3.26 -5.51
N PHE A 85 15.68 -2.06 -5.17
CA PHE A 85 14.25 -1.78 -5.21
C PHE A 85 13.67 -1.95 -6.63
N TRP A 86 14.38 -1.49 -7.66
CA TRP A 86 13.96 -1.64 -9.04
C TRP A 86 13.85 -3.10 -9.48
N GLU A 87 14.80 -3.94 -9.10
CA GLU A 87 14.80 -5.38 -9.37
C GLU A 87 13.63 -6.07 -8.63
N GLU A 88 13.44 -5.76 -7.33
CA GLU A 88 12.35 -6.32 -6.54
C GLU A 88 10.97 -5.99 -7.11
N ILE A 89 10.71 -4.73 -7.52
CA ILE A 89 9.40 -4.37 -8.07
C ILE A 89 9.16 -4.93 -9.47
N HIS A 90 10.20 -5.26 -10.25
CA HIS A 90 10.07 -5.83 -11.59
C HIS A 90 10.09 -7.36 -11.62
N SER A 91 10.37 -8.00 -10.48
CA SER A 91 10.33 -9.45 -10.36
C SER A 91 8.97 -9.91 -9.84
N ALA A 92 8.26 -10.70 -10.63
CA ALA A 92 7.05 -11.38 -10.16
C ALA A 92 7.45 -12.58 -9.27
N PRO A 93 6.85 -12.73 -8.07
CA PRO A 93 7.09 -13.91 -7.24
C PRO A 93 6.67 -15.22 -7.91
N ASP A 94 7.31 -16.33 -7.55
CA ASP A 94 7.07 -17.66 -8.16
C ASP A 94 5.64 -18.19 -7.98
N TRP A 95 4.93 -17.71 -6.97
CA TRP A 95 3.55 -18.09 -6.70
C TRP A 95 2.52 -17.35 -7.56
N VAL A 96 2.95 -16.37 -8.37
CA VAL A 96 2.05 -15.59 -9.22
C VAL A 96 1.55 -16.43 -10.39
N ASP A 97 0.25 -16.73 -10.39
CA ASP A 97 -0.47 -17.34 -11.50
C ASP A 97 -1.20 -16.26 -12.33
N TRP A 98 -0.66 -15.96 -13.52
CA TRP A 98 -1.23 -14.97 -14.42
C TRP A 98 -2.59 -15.38 -15.00
N GLU A 99 -2.83 -16.68 -15.20
CA GLU A 99 -4.12 -17.16 -15.69
C GLU A 99 -5.20 -16.98 -14.62
N GLU A 100 -4.86 -17.24 -13.36
CA GLU A 100 -5.77 -16.99 -12.24
C GLU A 100 -6.10 -15.50 -12.09
N ILE A 101 -5.10 -14.63 -12.21
CA ILE A 101 -5.30 -13.17 -12.19
C ILE A 101 -6.22 -12.74 -13.34
N GLU A 102 -6.00 -13.23 -14.56
CA GLU A 102 -6.85 -12.87 -15.71
C GLU A 102 -8.30 -13.29 -15.50
N ARG A 103 -8.53 -14.50 -14.95
CA ARG A 103 -9.88 -14.95 -14.57
C ARG A 103 -10.51 -14.03 -13.53
N GLY A 104 -9.73 -13.62 -12.53
CA GLY A 104 -10.17 -12.66 -11.51
C GLY A 104 -10.56 -11.29 -12.09
N GLN A 105 -9.76 -10.78 -13.02
CA GLN A 105 -10.07 -9.54 -13.76
C GLN A 105 -11.36 -9.71 -14.57
N ALA A 106 -11.50 -10.79 -15.33
CA ALA A 106 -12.72 -11.08 -16.09
C ALA A 106 -13.96 -11.14 -15.18
N PHE A 107 -13.86 -11.78 -14.01
CA PHE A 107 -14.94 -11.82 -13.02
C PHE A 107 -15.27 -10.42 -12.49
N LEU A 108 -14.26 -9.62 -12.13
CA LEU A 108 -14.43 -8.26 -11.62
C LEU A 108 -15.27 -7.42 -12.59
N TYR A 109 -14.88 -7.42 -13.88
CA TYR A 109 -15.56 -6.64 -14.92
C TYR A 109 -16.90 -7.23 -15.35
N ARG A 110 -17.08 -8.55 -15.27
CA ARG A 110 -18.37 -9.20 -15.51
C ARG A 110 -19.44 -8.70 -14.53
N TYR A 111 -19.04 -8.42 -13.29
CA TYR A 111 -19.93 -7.94 -12.21
C TYR A 111 -19.49 -6.57 -11.70
N LEU A 112 -19.08 -5.69 -12.61
CA LEU A 112 -18.43 -4.42 -12.27
C LEU A 112 -19.23 -3.54 -11.30
N ALA A 113 -20.54 -3.36 -11.54
CA ALA A 113 -21.38 -2.49 -10.72
C ALA A 113 -21.48 -2.93 -9.24
N PRO A 114 -21.83 -4.19 -8.92
CA PRO A 114 -21.84 -4.64 -7.52
C PRO A 114 -20.43 -4.72 -6.92
N ASN A 115 -19.42 -5.13 -7.68
CA ASN A 115 -18.04 -5.19 -7.17
C ASN A 115 -17.48 -3.81 -6.81
N ILE A 116 -17.64 -2.81 -7.68
CA ILE A 116 -17.20 -1.43 -7.42
C ILE A 116 -17.94 -0.87 -6.21
N THR A 117 -19.24 -1.13 -6.07
CA THR A 117 -20.03 -0.62 -4.95
C THR A 117 -19.51 -1.20 -3.62
N GLY A 118 -19.16 -2.48 -3.59
CA GLY A 118 -18.51 -3.11 -2.44
C GLY A 118 -17.15 -2.46 -2.11
N ILE A 119 -16.30 -2.28 -3.10
CA ILE A 119 -14.94 -1.70 -2.95
C ILE A 119 -14.99 -0.24 -2.49
N VAL A 120 -15.88 0.56 -3.08
CA VAL A 120 -16.08 1.98 -2.75
C VAL A 120 -16.63 2.14 -1.34
N LEU A 121 -17.62 1.34 -0.94
CA LEU A 121 -18.25 1.48 0.38
C LEU A 121 -17.42 0.87 1.52
N GLN A 122 -16.81 -0.30 1.31
CA GLN A 122 -16.02 -0.97 2.35
C GLN A 122 -14.58 -0.44 2.42
N GLY A 123 -13.86 -0.42 1.29
CA GLY A 123 -12.43 -0.09 1.27
C GLY A 123 -12.14 1.41 1.38
N CYS A 124 -12.91 2.27 0.69
CA CYS A 124 -12.62 3.70 0.68
C CYS A 124 -13.20 4.46 1.88
N LEU A 125 -14.45 4.17 2.26
CA LEU A 125 -15.17 4.89 3.32
C LEU A 125 -15.10 4.20 4.69
N GLY A 126 -15.10 2.86 4.72
CA GLY A 126 -15.13 2.07 5.95
C GLY A 126 -13.74 1.88 6.57
N GLU A 127 -12.80 1.26 5.86
CA GLU A 127 -11.50 0.85 6.44
C GLU A 127 -10.60 2.04 6.80
N ASN A 128 -10.51 3.06 5.94
CA ASN A 128 -9.62 4.22 6.17
C ASN A 128 -9.99 5.06 7.40
N ALA A 129 -11.26 5.01 7.82
CA ALA A 129 -11.77 5.79 8.96
C ALA A 129 -11.91 4.97 10.25
N THR A 130 -11.82 3.64 10.17
CA THR A 130 -12.06 2.74 11.32
C THR A 130 -10.79 2.19 11.94
N THR A 131 -9.69 2.14 11.19
CA THR A 131 -8.36 1.79 11.72
C THR A 131 -7.71 3.04 12.31
N THR A 132 -7.43 3.04 13.62
CA THR A 132 -6.93 4.21 14.35
C THR A 132 -5.62 4.75 13.77
N GLY A 133 -4.66 3.87 13.44
CA GLY A 133 -3.38 4.26 12.85
C GLY A 133 -3.52 4.93 11.48
N THR A 134 -4.34 4.34 10.60
CA THR A 134 -4.64 4.91 9.27
C THR A 134 -5.34 6.25 9.38
N ALA A 135 -6.38 6.34 10.22
CA ALA A 135 -7.11 7.59 10.43
C ALA A 135 -6.19 8.70 10.94
N GLU A 136 -5.28 8.38 11.86
CA GLU A 136 -4.34 9.35 12.44
C GLU A 136 -3.37 9.91 11.39
N VAL A 137 -2.81 9.05 10.52
CA VAL A 137 -1.97 9.49 9.41
C VAL A 137 -2.75 10.41 8.45
N PHE A 138 -4.01 10.09 8.16
CA PHE A 138 -4.86 10.91 7.30
C PHE A 138 -5.16 12.28 7.93
N ILE A 139 -5.45 12.35 9.23
CA ILE A 139 -5.68 13.61 9.94
C ILE A 139 -4.42 14.48 9.86
N ARG A 140 -3.25 13.91 10.18
CA ARG A 140 -1.97 14.64 10.21
C ARG A 140 -1.48 15.10 8.85
N THR A 141 -1.78 14.35 7.80
CA THR A 141 -1.42 14.71 6.41
C THR A 141 -2.44 15.65 5.76
N GLY A 142 -3.54 15.99 6.45
CA GLY A 142 -4.64 16.79 5.87
C GLY A 142 -5.49 16.00 4.87
N GLY A 143 -5.39 14.67 4.91
CA GLY A 143 -6.05 13.73 4.04
C GLY A 143 -7.58 13.70 4.15
N PHE A 144 -8.15 14.17 5.28
CA PHE A 144 -9.59 14.33 5.50
C PHE A 144 -10.11 15.75 5.26
N ASN A 145 -9.28 16.66 4.73
CA ASN A 145 -9.74 18.01 4.38
C ASN A 145 -10.80 17.92 3.27
N VAL A 146 -11.96 18.55 3.49
CA VAL A 146 -13.12 18.50 2.56
C VAL A 146 -12.75 18.82 1.11
N PRO A 147 -11.89 19.82 0.79
CA PRO A 147 -11.50 20.09 -0.60
C PRO A 147 -10.62 19.01 -1.24
N VAL A 148 -9.91 18.22 -0.43
CA VAL A 148 -8.93 17.20 -0.88
C VAL A 148 -9.58 15.83 -1.07
N LEU A 149 -10.60 15.53 -0.25
CA LEU A 149 -11.27 14.23 -0.22
C LEU A 149 -11.76 13.72 -1.59
N PRO A 150 -12.45 14.53 -2.43
CA PRO A 150 -12.92 14.05 -3.75
C PRO A 150 -11.77 13.62 -4.66
N LYS A 151 -10.64 14.34 -4.63
CA LYS A 151 -9.48 14.02 -5.45
C LYS A 151 -8.86 12.68 -5.03
N ARG A 152 -8.67 12.48 -3.72
CA ARG A 152 -8.08 11.24 -3.20
C ARG A 152 -8.96 10.03 -3.47
N PHE A 153 -10.28 10.21 -3.39
CA PHE A 153 -11.23 9.18 -3.78
C PHE A 153 -11.05 8.77 -5.25
N LEU A 154 -10.94 9.75 -6.15
CA LEU A 154 -10.68 9.48 -7.58
C LEU A 154 -9.32 8.84 -7.82
N GLU A 155 -8.28 9.23 -7.07
CA GLU A 155 -6.94 8.63 -7.15
C GLU A 155 -6.96 7.14 -6.78
N THR A 156 -7.63 6.76 -5.67
CA THR A 156 -7.79 5.35 -5.28
C THR A 156 -8.60 4.57 -6.32
N PHE A 157 -9.69 5.15 -6.83
CA PHE A 157 -10.51 4.50 -7.84
C PHE A 157 -9.75 4.32 -9.16
N GLN A 158 -8.97 5.31 -9.58
CA GLN A 158 -8.11 5.24 -10.75
C GLN A 158 -7.05 4.15 -10.59
N TRP A 159 -6.35 4.10 -9.45
CA TRP A 159 -5.38 3.03 -9.16
C TRP A 159 -6.03 1.65 -9.25
N HIS A 160 -7.23 1.49 -8.67
CA HIS A 160 -7.95 0.22 -8.72
C HIS A 160 -8.25 -0.23 -10.16
N ILE A 161 -8.73 0.68 -11.02
CA ILE A 161 -8.96 0.39 -12.44
C ILE A 161 -7.64 0.01 -13.11
N GLN A 162 -6.57 0.80 -12.92
CA GLN A 162 -5.27 0.53 -13.54
C GLN A 162 -4.71 -0.84 -13.10
N ALA A 163 -4.86 -1.21 -11.83
CA ALA A 163 -4.38 -2.49 -11.32
C ALA A 163 -5.18 -3.69 -11.85
N THR A 164 -6.43 -3.50 -12.27
CA THR A 164 -7.34 -4.61 -12.59
C THR A 164 -7.74 -4.70 -14.06
N GLN A 165 -7.55 -3.64 -14.86
CA GLN A 165 -8.08 -3.55 -16.23
C GLN A 165 -7.59 -4.63 -17.22
N SER A 166 -6.35 -5.12 -17.06
CA SER A 166 -5.79 -6.17 -17.91
C SER A 166 -4.50 -6.73 -17.32
N LEU A 167 -4.07 -7.90 -17.80
CA LEU A 167 -2.77 -8.49 -17.46
C LEU A 167 -1.61 -7.55 -17.78
N LYS A 168 -1.60 -6.98 -18.99
CA LYS A 168 -0.57 -6.02 -19.42
C LYS A 168 -0.44 -4.84 -18.45
N SER A 169 -1.55 -4.43 -17.83
CA SER A 169 -1.57 -3.29 -16.91
C SER A 169 -0.91 -3.61 -15.57
N ILE A 170 -1.14 -4.81 -15.01
CA ILE A 170 -0.61 -5.19 -13.69
C ILE A 170 0.79 -5.81 -13.76
N GLN A 171 1.19 -6.34 -14.93
CA GLN A 171 2.52 -6.86 -15.16
C GLN A 171 3.61 -5.77 -15.08
N PRO A 172 4.87 -6.14 -14.77
CA PRO A 172 5.98 -5.19 -14.67
C PRO A 172 6.08 -4.25 -15.88
N GLY A 173 6.09 -2.94 -15.62
CA GLY A 173 6.10 -1.87 -16.63
C GLY A 173 4.73 -1.46 -17.18
N GLY A 174 3.65 -2.11 -16.75
CA GLY A 174 2.27 -1.73 -17.06
C GLY A 174 1.75 -0.54 -16.24
N ASP A 175 0.65 0.08 -16.67
CA ASP A 175 0.11 1.26 -16.00
C ASP A 175 -0.31 1.00 -14.54
N GLY A 176 -0.91 -0.15 -14.26
CA GLY A 176 -1.27 -0.60 -12.92
C GLY A 176 -0.08 -0.93 -12.04
N HIS A 177 0.95 -1.55 -12.62
CA HIS A 177 2.23 -1.78 -11.96
C HIS A 177 2.87 -0.46 -11.54
N ILE A 178 3.05 0.47 -12.49
CA ILE A 178 3.65 1.79 -12.23
C ILE A 178 2.81 2.57 -11.20
N SER A 179 1.48 2.55 -11.32
CA SER A 179 0.59 3.20 -10.36
C SER A 179 0.75 2.62 -8.95
N THR A 180 0.91 1.30 -8.83
CA THR A 180 1.17 0.61 -7.55
C THR A 180 2.54 0.99 -6.97
N VAL A 181 3.58 1.11 -7.80
CA VAL A 181 4.90 1.59 -7.37
C VAL A 181 4.82 3.03 -6.86
N ARG A 182 4.06 3.90 -7.53
CA ARG A 182 3.82 5.29 -7.06
C ARG A 182 3.12 5.31 -5.71
N VAL A 183 2.15 4.43 -5.46
CA VAL A 183 1.49 4.29 -4.15
C VAL A 183 2.49 3.83 -3.08
N ARG A 184 3.33 2.84 -3.37
CA ARG A 184 4.40 2.38 -2.45
C ARG A 184 5.36 3.52 -2.08
N LEU A 185 5.83 4.29 -3.07
CA LEU A 185 6.68 5.46 -2.86
C LEU A 185 5.96 6.58 -2.09
N LEU A 186 4.66 6.78 -2.34
CA LEU A 186 3.84 7.74 -1.60
C LEU A 186 3.75 7.37 -0.11
N HIS A 187 3.51 6.09 0.22
CA HIS A 187 3.45 5.63 1.61
C HIS A 187 4.80 5.80 2.31
N ALA A 188 5.91 5.42 1.66
CA ALA A 188 7.26 5.64 2.18
C ALA A 188 7.57 7.14 2.38
N MET A 189 7.12 8.02 1.47
CA MET A 189 7.30 9.47 1.59
C MET A 189 6.49 10.07 2.74
N VAL A 190 5.25 9.61 2.95
CA VAL A 190 4.44 10.02 4.10
C VAL A 190 5.14 9.63 5.40
N ARG A 191 5.64 8.39 5.49
CA ARG A 191 6.41 7.90 6.64
C ARG A 191 7.67 8.74 6.88
N HIS A 192 8.50 8.94 5.86
CA HIS A 192 9.70 9.78 5.94
C HIS A 192 9.38 11.17 6.51
N ARG A 193 8.29 11.80 6.03
CA ARG A 193 7.87 13.10 6.52
C ARG A 193 7.46 13.09 7.99
N ILE A 194 6.68 12.10 8.42
CA ILE A 194 6.23 11.98 9.82
C ILE A 194 7.45 11.77 10.73
N LEU A 195 8.36 10.85 10.37
CA LEU A 195 9.58 10.58 11.14
C LEU A 195 10.44 11.83 11.29
N LYS A 196 10.61 12.62 10.22
CA LYS A 196 11.33 13.90 10.27
C LYS A 196 10.71 14.94 11.19
N ILE A 197 9.38 14.95 11.33
CA ILE A 197 8.69 15.84 12.28
C ILE A 197 8.87 15.32 13.70
N VAL A 198 8.75 14.01 13.91
CA VAL A 198 8.96 13.35 15.21
C VAL A 198 10.37 13.61 15.75
N GLU A 199 11.39 13.61 14.90
CA GLU A 199 12.77 13.99 15.28
C GLU A 199 12.84 15.38 15.95
N GLN A 200 11.96 16.31 15.56
CA GLN A 200 11.91 17.67 16.09
C GLN A 200 10.86 17.85 17.19
N ASN A 201 9.80 17.03 17.17
CA ASN A 201 8.70 17.03 18.11
C ASN A 201 8.26 15.59 18.41
N PRO A 202 8.84 14.95 19.45
CA PRO A 202 8.54 13.55 19.77
C PRO A 202 7.07 13.26 20.07
N GLU A 203 6.31 14.24 20.57
CA GLU A 203 4.88 14.12 20.85
C GLU A 203 4.00 14.17 19.59
N TYR A 204 4.61 14.36 18.41
CA TYR A 204 3.87 14.44 17.15
C TYR A 204 3.25 13.11 16.73
N TYR A 205 3.72 11.95 17.19
CA TYR A 205 3.11 10.68 16.79
C TYR A 205 3.38 9.59 17.83
N ASP A 206 2.33 8.91 18.29
CA ASP A 206 2.44 7.80 19.24
C ASP A 206 2.55 6.45 18.50
N PHE A 207 3.77 5.89 18.48
CA PHE A 207 4.04 4.62 17.80
C PHE A 207 3.48 3.40 18.55
N GLU A 208 3.26 3.50 19.86
CA GLU A 208 2.71 2.40 20.66
C GLU A 208 1.19 2.31 20.46
N GLU A 209 0.51 3.46 20.39
CA GLU A 209 -0.93 3.50 20.13
C GLU A 209 -1.27 3.22 18.65
N TYR A 210 -0.58 3.91 17.74
CA TYR A 210 -0.95 3.96 16.32
C TYR A 210 -0.16 2.99 15.43
N GLY A 211 0.95 2.42 15.91
CA GLY A 211 1.82 1.56 15.10
C GLY A 211 2.78 2.38 14.24
N THR A 212 3.34 1.79 13.19
CA THR A 212 4.24 2.52 12.28
C THR A 212 3.40 3.31 11.28
N PRO A 213 3.71 4.59 11.00
CA PRO A 213 2.98 5.35 9.99
C PRO A 213 3.02 4.66 8.63
N ALA A 214 1.84 4.53 8.00
CA ALA A 214 1.65 3.88 6.71
C ALA A 214 2.18 2.44 6.64
N GLU A 215 2.03 1.67 7.73
CA GLU A 215 2.32 0.22 7.85
C GLU A 215 1.91 -0.60 6.62
#